data_AF-A0A933GH32-F1
#
_entry.id   AF-A0A933GH32-F1
#
_cell.length_a   1.000
_cell.length_b   1.000
_cell.length_c   1.000
_cell.angle_alpha   90.00
_cell.angle_beta   90.00
_cell.angle_gamma   90.00
#
_symmetry.space_group_name_H-M   'P 1'
#
loop_
_entity.id
_entity.type
_entity.pdbx_description
1 polymer ?
#
loop_
_entity_poly.entity_id
_entity_poly.type
_entity_poly.pdbx_seq_one_letter_code
_entity_poly.pdbx_strand_id
1 'polypeptide(L)' 'MYDRLAHALGDARTLRKRLLALETEGIILRRVLSQIPPWVEYELTEKGRTLNQVIESIAHWGRR' A
#
# COMPACT_ATOMS: atom_id res chain seq x y z
N MET A 1 7.33 5.49 -8.68
CA MET A 1 6.52 5.38 -7.43
C MET A 1 6.87 4.15 -6.60
N TYR A 2 7.27 3.01 -7.19
CA TYR A 2 7.89 1.88 -6.47
C TYR A 2 9.13 2.30 -5.66
N ASP A 3 10.00 3.12 -6.27
CA ASP A 3 11.23 3.64 -5.68
C ASP A 3 10.99 4.50 -4.43
N ARG A 4 9.89 5.29 -4.41
CA ARG A 4 9.50 6.11 -3.26
C ARG A 4 8.97 5.29 -2.08
N LEU A 5 8.31 4.15 -2.33
CA LEU A 5 7.79 3.29 -1.25
C LEU A 5 8.89 2.43 -0.63
N ALA A 6 9.87 1.97 -1.42
CA ALA A 6 11.02 1.22 -0.93
C ALA A 6 11.88 2.07 0.01
N HIS A 7 12.12 3.34 -0.34
CA HIS A 7 12.94 4.22 0.47
C HIS A 7 12.28 4.58 1.83
N ALA A 8 10.94 4.63 1.89
CA ALA A 8 10.20 5.02 3.10
C ALA A 8 9.95 3.86 4.10
N LEU A 9 10.06 2.60 3.66
CA LEU A 9 9.59 1.43 4.43
C LEU A 9 10.66 0.36 4.70
N GLY A 10 11.90 0.54 4.22
CA GLY A 10 13.04 -0.37 4.42
C GLY A 10 13.28 -1.34 3.25
N ASP A 11 14.15 -2.35 3.47
CA ASP A 11 14.59 -3.35 2.46
C ASP A 11 13.45 -3.86 1.56
N ALA A 12 13.71 -3.91 0.25
CA ALA A 12 12.75 -4.24 -0.79
C ALA A 12 12.04 -5.59 -0.56
N ARG A 13 12.73 -6.54 0.07
CA ARG A 13 12.14 -7.84 0.45
C ARG A 13 11.03 -7.68 1.48
N THR A 14 11.22 -6.82 2.48
CA THR A 14 10.23 -6.56 3.54
C THR A 14 9.04 -5.81 2.98
N LEU A 15 9.27 -4.81 2.12
CA LEU A 15 8.19 -4.10 1.43
C LEU A 15 7.33 -5.05 0.59
N ARG A 16 7.96 -5.93 -0.21
CA ARG A 16 7.23 -6.91 -1.02
C ARG A 16 6.37 -7.84 -0.15
N LYS A 17 6.89 -8.30 1.00
CA LYS A 17 6.11 -9.14 1.93
C LYS A 17 4.90 -8.40 2.49
N ARG A 18 5.05 -7.13 2.88
CA ARG A 18 3.95 -6.30 3.38
C ARG A 18 2.89 -6.05 2.33
N LEU A 19 3.29 -5.71 1.10
CA LEU A 19 2.36 -5.53 -0.01
C LEU A 19 1.58 -6.83 -0.31
N LEU A 20 2.27 -7.98 -0.32
CA LEU A 20 1.62 -9.28 -0.53
C LEU A 20 0.59 -9.59 0.58
N ALA A 21 0.93 -9.31 1.83
CA ALA A 21 0.00 -9.51 2.94
C ALA A 21 -1.24 -8.61 2.81
N LEU A 22 -1.08 -7.33 2.48
CA LEU A 22 -2.19 -6.41 2.28
C LEU A 22 -3.05 -6.78 1.06
N GLU A 23 -2.45 -7.32 0.01
CA GLU A 23 -3.16 -7.84 -1.17
C GLU A 23 -3.98 -9.08 -0.81
N THR A 24 -3.39 -10.00 -0.04
CA THR A 24 -4.07 -11.21 0.46
C THR A 24 -5.26 -10.89 1.35
N GLU A 25 -5.13 -9.86 2.19
CA GLU A 25 -6.21 -9.36 3.05
C GLU A 25 -7.27 -8.53 2.30
N GLY A 26 -7.09 -8.32 0.98
CA GLY A 26 -8.00 -7.54 0.14
C GLY A 26 -8.01 -6.05 0.49
N ILE A 27 -6.94 -5.53 1.09
CA ILE A 27 -6.79 -4.12 1.48
C ILE A 27 -6.25 -3.30 0.29
N ILE A 28 -5.38 -3.90 -0.52
CA ILE A 28 -4.85 -3.28 -1.74
C ILE A 28 -5.14 -4.16 -2.96
N LEU A 29 -5.33 -3.50 -4.10
CA LEU A 29 -5.43 -4.12 -5.41
C LEU A 29 -4.14 -3.85 -6.19
N ARG A 30 -3.58 -4.90 -6.79
CA ARG A 30 -2.45 -4.79 -7.71
C ARG A 30 -2.95 -4.73 -9.16
N ARG A 31 -2.64 -3.66 -9.87
CA ARG A 31 -2.94 -3.51 -11.31
C ARG A 31 -1.64 -3.56 -12.11
N VAL A 32 -1.57 -4.48 -13.06
CA VAL A 32 -0.50 -4.52 -14.07
C VAL A 32 -0.96 -3.66 -15.24
N LEU A 33 -0.18 -2.62 -15.56
CA LEU A 33 -0.45 -1.77 -16.71
C LEU A 33 0.40 -2.24 -17.89
N SER A 34 -0.27 -2.71 -18.94
CA SER A 34 0.34 -3.37 -20.10
C SER A 34 1.00 -2.41 -21.11
N GLN A 35 1.38 -1.21 -20.70
CA GLN A 35 2.13 -0.28 -21.56
C GLN A 35 3.62 -0.64 -21.59
N ILE A 36 4.38 -0.02 -22.49
CA ILE A 36 5.84 -0.22 -22.58
C ILE A 36 6.52 1.01 -21.95
N PRO A 37 7.39 0.83 -20.94
CA PRO A 37 7.67 -0.41 -20.20
C PRO A 37 6.50 -0.81 -19.27
N PRO A 38 6.30 -2.11 -18.99
CA PRO A 38 5.21 -2.53 -18.10
C PRO A 38 5.52 -2.12 -16.67
N TRP A 39 4.53 -1.52 -16.00
CA TRP A 39 4.65 -1.16 -14.59
C TRP A 39 3.45 -1.61 -13.78
N VAL A 40 3.67 -1.69 -12.47
CA VAL A 40 2.67 -2.15 -11.50
C VAL A 40 2.26 -0.99 -10.62
N GLU A 41 0.95 -0.80 -10.50
CA GLU A 41 0.35 0.14 -9.56
C GLU A 41 -0.39 -0.62 -8.46
N TYR A 42 -0.40 -0.02 -7.27
CA TYR A 42 -1.16 -0.49 -6.13
C TYR A 42 -2.17 0.58 -5.74
N GLU A 43 -3.41 0.17 -5.58
CA GLU A 43 -4.52 1.05 -5.17
C GLU A 43 -5.18 0.48 -3.92
N LEU A 44 -5.67 1.35 -3.02
CA LEU A 44 -6.50 0.90 -1.90
C LEU A 44 -7.86 0.43 -2.42
N THR A 45 -8.29 -0.75 -1.95
CA THR A 45 -9.66 -1.22 -2.13
C THR A 45 -10.62 -0.39 -1.26
N GLU A 46 -11.92 -0.60 -1.40
CA GLU A 46 -12.91 0.00 -0.51
C GLU A 46 -12.64 -0.37 0.96
N LYS A 47 -12.37 -1.65 1.26
CA LYS A 47 -11.94 -2.13 2.58
C LYS A 47 -10.66 -1.42 3.06
N GLY A 48 -9.70 -1.20 2.17
CA GLY A 48 -8.49 -0.46 2.52
C GLY A 48 -8.72 1.01 2.83
N ARG A 49 -9.66 1.66 2.12
CA ARG A 49 -10.05 3.05 2.39
C ARG A 49 -10.75 3.20 3.72
N THR A 50 -11.66 2.29 4.09
CA THR A 50 -12.32 2.31 5.40
C THR A 50 -11.32 2.09 6.53
N LEU A 51 -10.38 1.14 6.36
CA LEU A 51 -9.30 0.93 7.32
C LEU A 51 -8.42 2.19 7.49
N ASN A 52 -8.09 2.86 6.38
CA ASN A 52 -7.28 4.08 6.43
C ASN A 52 -7.94 5.18 7.27
N GLN A 53 -9.27 5.34 7.20
CA GLN A 53 -10.01 6.32 8.04
C GLN A 53 -9.86 6.03 9.54
N VAL A 54 -9.86 4.74 9.94
CA VAL A 54 -9.64 4.34 11.34
C VAL A 54 -8.21 4.65 11.77
N ILE A 55 -7.22 4.33 10.92
CA ILE A 55 -5.81 4.63 11.19
C ILE A 55 -5.59 6.14 11.33
N GLU A 56 -6.18 6.95 10.45
CA GLU A 56 -6.12 8.41 10.52
C GLU A 56 -6.73 8.95 11.82
N SER A 57 -7.84 8.36 12.26
CA SER A 57 -8.49 8.72 13.53
C SER A 57 -7.59 8.44 14.73
N ILE A 58 -6.95 7.27 14.77
CA ILE A 58 -5.97 6.90 15.82
C ILE A 58 -4.75 7.84 15.77
N ALA A 59 -4.22 8.11 14.58
CA ALA A 59 -3.09 9.01 14.40
C ALA A 59 -3.42 10.46 14.81
N HIS A 60 -4.65 10.90 14.58
CA HIS A 60 -5.12 12.20 15.04
C HIS A 60 -5.24 12.25 16.56
N TRP A 61 -5.77 11.20 17.19
CA TRP A 61 -5.82 11.08 18.64
C TRP A 61 -4.42 11.16 19.27
N GLY A 62 -3.45 10.40 18.76
CA GLY A 62 -2.09 10.36 19.32
C GLY A 62 -1.26 11.65 19.12
N ARG A 63 -1.75 12.61 18.31
CA ARG A 63 -1.14 13.94 18.15
C ARG A 63 -1.71 14.98 19.11
N ARG A 64 -2.74 14.64 19.89
CA ARG A 64 -3.29 15.48 20.96
C ARG A 64 -2.64 15.12 22.29
#